data_AF-A0A7X7B5F6-F1
#
_entry.id   AF-A0A7X7B5F6-F1
#
_cell.length_a   1.000
_cell.length_b   1.000
_cell.length_c   1.000
_cell.angle_alpha   90.00
_cell.angle_beta   90.00
_cell.angle_gamma   90.00
#
_symmetry.space_group_name_H-M   'P 1'
#
loop_
_entity.id
_entity.type
_entity.pdbx_description
1 polymer ?
#
loop_
_entity_poly.entity_id
_entity_poly.type
_entity_poly.pdbx_seq_one_letter_code
_entity_poly.pdbx_strand_id
1 'polypeptide(L)'
;MGVKKGRALKIDKQSLMRLLRDIKKNYQLYLLMIIPVAYILVFKYQPMYGAQIAFRDFDATKGIWGSDWVGLKHFIKFVQQPKFFLIVRNTFMLAIWDLMIGFPVPILLALTLNNVNAKNFKSLVQTVTYAPH
;
A
#
# COMPACT_ATOMS: atom_id res chain seq x y z
N MET A 1 -9.62 -27.89 37.17
CA MET A 1 -9.76 -27.31 35.81
C MET A 1 -10.97 -26.38 35.86
N GLY A 2 -10.76 -25.06 35.98
CA GLY A 2 -11.83 -24.08 36.22
C GLY A 2 -11.53 -22.78 35.48
N VAL A 3 -12.37 -22.50 34.50
CA VAL A 3 -12.21 -21.51 33.43
C VAL A 3 -12.19 -20.07 33.96
N LYS A 4 -11.12 -19.32 33.68
CA LYS A 4 -11.05 -17.87 33.92
C LYS A 4 -12.00 -17.15 32.95
N LYS A 5 -13.17 -16.72 33.44
CA LYS A 5 -14.10 -15.81 32.74
C LYS A 5 -13.36 -14.52 32.35
N GLY A 6 -13.44 -14.16 31.07
CA GLY A 6 -12.80 -12.97 30.49
C GLY A 6 -13.26 -11.67 31.16
N ARG A 7 -12.30 -10.81 31.52
CA ARG A 7 -12.55 -9.45 31.99
C ARG A 7 -13.10 -8.63 30.83
N ALA A 8 -14.39 -8.30 30.87
CA ALA A 8 -14.93 -7.23 30.06
C ALA A 8 -14.24 -5.92 30.44
N LEU A 9 -13.59 -5.27 29.46
CA LEU A 9 -12.99 -3.95 29.60
C LEU A 9 -14.10 -2.92 29.85
N LYS A 10 -14.37 -2.61 31.12
CA LYS A 10 -15.19 -1.44 31.48
C LYS A 10 -14.38 -0.19 31.14
N ILE A 11 -14.73 0.48 30.04
CA ILE A 11 -14.17 1.77 29.70
C ILE A 11 -14.62 2.77 30.77
N ASP A 12 -13.68 3.19 31.60
CA ASP A 12 -13.91 4.18 32.65
C ASP A 12 -14.25 5.54 32.03
N LYS A 13 -15.33 6.17 32.52
CA LYS A 13 -15.78 7.50 32.08
C LYS A 13 -14.67 8.55 32.26
N GLN A 14 -13.81 8.38 33.27
CA GLN A 14 -12.70 9.29 33.54
C GLN A 14 -11.64 9.24 32.42
N SER A 15 -11.39 8.07 31.85
CA SER A 15 -10.50 7.86 30.71
C SER A 15 -11.04 8.51 29.44
N LEU A 16 -12.35 8.41 29.19
CA LEU A 16 -12.99 9.03 28.03
C LEU A 16 -12.94 10.57 28.10
N MET A 17 -13.16 11.14 29.29
CA MET A 17 -13.04 12.60 29.48
C MET A 17 -11.61 13.12 29.29
N ARG A 18 -10.60 12.33 29.67
CA ARG A 18 -9.19 12.67 29.42
C ARG A 18 -8.88 12.65 27.92
N LEU A 19 -9.30 11.62 27.19
CA LEU A 19 -9.14 11.54 25.73
C LEU A 19 -9.79 12.71 25.00
N LEU A 20 -11.03 13.07 25.35
CA LEU A 20 -11.72 14.21 24.74
C LEU A 20 -11.00 15.54 25.02
N ARG A 21 -10.43 15.70 26.22
CA ARG A 21 -9.63 16.87 26.58
C ARG A 21 -8.32 16.93 25.77
N ASP A 22 -7.67 15.80 25.57
CA ASP A 22 -6.44 15.69 24.79
C ASP A 22 -6.69 15.92 23.30
N ILE A 23 -7.79 15.42 22.74
CA ILE A 23 -8.22 15.69 21.36
C ILE A 23 -8.51 17.18 21.18
N LYS A 24 -9.23 17.80 22.12
CA LYS A 24 -9.52 19.24 22.07
C LYS A 24 -8.25 20.08 22.17
N LYS A 25 -7.28 19.67 23.00
CA LYS A 25 -5.99 20.36 23.13
C LYS A 25 -5.17 20.27 21.84
N ASN A 26 -5.24 19.14 21.12
CA ASN A 26 -4.45 18.87 19.92
C ASN A 26 -5.26 19.03 18.61
N TYR A 27 -6.38 19.77 18.62
CA TYR A 27 -7.29 19.86 17.48
C TYR A 27 -6.62 20.34 16.17
N GLN A 28 -5.58 21.17 16.27
CA GLN A 28 -4.81 21.67 15.12
C GLN A 28 -4.10 20.54 14.35
N LEU A 29 -3.55 19.55 15.06
CA LEU A 29 -2.92 18.38 14.45
C LEU A 29 -3.96 17.52 13.72
N TYR A 30 -5.13 17.32 14.32
CA TYR A 30 -6.23 16.60 13.68
C TYR A 30 -6.77 17.33 12.44
N LEU A 31 -6.84 18.66 12.50
CA LEU A 31 -7.24 19.49 11.36
C LEU A 31 -6.23 19.37 10.20
N LEU A 32 -4.93 19.39 10.49
CA LEU A 32 -3.90 19.19 9.45
C LEU A 32 -3.97 17.79 8.83
N MET A 33 -4.26 16.76 9.63
CA MET A 33 -4.42 15.39 9.14
C MET A 33 -5.71 15.16 8.36
N ILE A 34 -6.73 16.01 8.48
CA ILE A 34 -8.03 15.76 7.85
C ILE A 34 -7.91 15.70 6.31
N ILE A 35 -7.06 16.54 5.72
CA ILE A 35 -6.85 16.61 4.28
C ILE A 35 -6.22 15.33 3.73
N PRO A 36 -5.02 14.87 4.20
CA PRO A 36 -4.41 13.65 3.71
C PRO A 36 -5.26 12.40 4.03
N VAL A 37 -5.93 12.36 5.19
CA VAL A 37 -6.81 11.23 5.54
C VAL A 37 -8.03 11.19 4.62
N ALA A 38 -8.69 12.32 4.38
CA ALA A 38 -9.82 12.39 3.45
C ALA A 38 -9.41 11.97 2.04
N TYR A 39 -8.23 12.42 1.58
CA TYR A 39 -7.67 12.00 0.30
C TYR A 39 -7.48 10.48 0.23
N ILE A 40 -6.87 9.87 1.25
CA ILE A 40 -6.68 8.41 1.32
C ILE A 40 -8.04 7.70 1.32
N LEU A 41 -9.02 8.18 2.08
CA LEU A 41 -10.34 7.55 2.14
C LEU A 41 -11.07 7.58 0.79
N VAL A 42 -11.08 8.73 0.12
CA VAL A 42 -11.80 8.90 -1.14
C VAL A 42 -11.06 8.26 -2.32
N PHE A 43 -9.74 8.43 -2.42
CA PHE A 43 -9.01 7.99 -3.61
C PHE A 43 -8.31 6.64 -3.47
N LYS A 44 -8.08 6.14 -2.25
CA LYS A 44 -7.46 4.82 -2.02
C LYS A 44 -8.45 3.79 -1.50
N TYR A 45 -9.27 4.13 -0.51
CA TYR A 45 -10.23 3.18 0.07
C TYR A 45 -11.51 3.04 -0.74
N GLN A 46 -12.06 4.12 -1.31
CA GLN A 46 -13.28 4.02 -2.12
C GLN A 46 -13.11 3.07 -3.33
N PRO A 47 -12.01 3.11 -4.11
CA PRO A 47 -11.83 2.16 -5.20
C PRO A 47 -11.71 0.70 -4.75
N MET A 48 -11.31 0.44 -3.50
CA MET A 48 -11.22 -0.92 -2.96
C MET A 48 -12.60 -1.60 -2.87
N TYR A 49 -13.71 -0.85 -2.82
CA TYR A 49 -15.04 -1.44 -2.94
C TYR A 49 -15.23 -2.16 -4.29
N GLY A 50 -14.56 -1.70 -5.35
CA GLY A 50 -14.55 -2.34 -6.66
C GLY A 50 -13.86 -3.70 -6.69
N ALA A 51 -13.05 -4.05 -5.68
CA ALA A 51 -12.41 -5.37 -5.60
C ALA A 51 -13.43 -6.52 -5.51
N GLN A 52 -14.68 -6.23 -5.12
CA GLN A 52 -15.78 -7.19 -5.12
C GLN A 52 -16.13 -7.72 -6.51
N ILE A 53 -15.80 -6.98 -7.58
CA ILE A 53 -16.00 -7.39 -8.97
C ILE A 53 -15.28 -8.71 -9.27
N ALA A 54 -14.12 -8.97 -8.65
CA ALA A 54 -13.38 -10.21 -8.85
C ALA A 54 -14.15 -11.47 -8.40
N PHE A 55 -15.18 -11.31 -7.55
CA PHE A 55 -16.01 -12.39 -7.02
C PHE A 55 -17.41 -12.46 -7.64
N ARG A 56 -17.71 -11.59 -8.61
CA ARG A 56 -19.02 -11.49 -9.27
C ARG A 56 -18.87 -11.67 -10.78
N ASP A 57 -19.88 -12.24 -11.44
CA ASP A 57 -19.96 -12.28 -12.91
C ASP A 57 -20.41 -10.90 -13.40
N PHE A 58 -19.46 -9.96 -13.46
CA PHE A 58 -19.76 -8.55 -13.67
C PHE A 58 -20.32 -8.28 -15.07
N ASP A 59 -21.56 -7.79 -15.08
CA ASP A 59 -22.23 -7.28 -16.27
C ASP A 59 -22.34 -5.75 -16.16
N ALA A 60 -21.76 -5.03 -17.12
CA ALA A 60 -21.76 -3.58 -17.16
C ALA A 60 -23.19 -2.98 -17.16
N THR A 61 -24.18 -3.72 -17.67
CA THR A 61 -25.59 -3.29 -17.70
C THR A 61 -26.29 -3.44 -16.35
N LYS A 62 -25.90 -4.43 -15.54
CA LYS A 62 -26.48 -4.70 -14.20
C LYS A 62 -25.70 -4.03 -13.06
N GLY A 63 -24.51 -3.50 -13.36
CA GLY A 63 -23.62 -2.89 -12.38
C GLY A 63 -23.06 -3.89 -11.36
N ILE A 64 -22.29 -3.39 -10.40
CA ILE A 64 -21.59 -4.22 -9.40
C ILE A 64 -22.57 -4.96 -8.48
N TRP A 65 -23.68 -4.30 -8.12
CA TRP A 65 -24.66 -4.82 -7.15
C TRP A 65 -25.71 -5.75 -7.75
N GLY A 66 -26.00 -5.64 -9.06
CA GLY A 66 -26.93 -6.51 -9.77
C GLY A 66 -26.28 -7.75 -10.42
N SER A 67 -24.96 -7.86 -10.32
CA SER A 67 -24.20 -8.99 -10.88
C SER A 67 -24.13 -10.17 -9.90
N ASP A 68 -24.32 -11.39 -10.41
CA ASP A 68 -24.37 -12.61 -9.61
C ASP A 68 -23.04 -12.91 -8.91
N TRP A 69 -23.11 -13.36 -7.66
CA TRP A 69 -21.93 -13.72 -6.90
C TRP A 69 -21.44 -15.12 -7.29
N VAL A 70 -20.25 -15.21 -7.88
CA VAL A 70 -19.64 -16.45 -8.40
C VAL A 70 -18.45 -16.95 -7.58
N GLY A 71 -18.14 -16.28 -6.47
CA GLY A 71 -17.06 -16.68 -5.56
C GLY A 71 -15.70 -16.71 -6.27
N LEU A 72 -15.01 -17.85 -6.22
CA LEU A 72 -13.63 -17.99 -6.73
C LEU A 72 -13.52 -18.41 -8.20
N LYS A 73 -14.64 -18.44 -8.96
CA LYS A 73 -14.68 -18.87 -10.37
C LYS A 73 -13.59 -18.23 -11.22
N HIS A 74 -13.43 -16.90 -11.15
CA HIS A 74 -12.44 -16.16 -11.94
C HIS A 74 -11.00 -16.46 -11.51
N PHE A 75 -10.75 -16.65 -10.21
CA PHE A 75 -9.44 -17.01 -9.68
C PHE A 75 -9.00 -18.41 -10.13
N ILE A 76 -9.89 -19.40 -10.05
CA ILE A 76 -9.62 -20.77 -10.53
C ILE A 76 -9.31 -20.75 -12.03
N LYS A 77 -10.14 -20.05 -12.81
CA LYS A 77 -9.92 -19.89 -14.25
C LYS A 77 -8.55 -19.25 -14.56
N PHE A 78 -8.14 -18.25 -13.78
CA PHE A 78 -6.85 -17.58 -13.94
C PHE A 78 -5.67 -18.51 -13.62
N VAL A 79 -5.72 -19.23 -12.49
CA VAL A 79 -4.64 -20.15 -12.07
C VAL A 79 -4.49 -21.32 -13.04
N GLN A 80 -5.59 -21.78 -13.64
CA GLN A 80 -5.59 -22.86 -14.64
C GLN A 80 -5.10 -22.42 -16.02
N GLN A 81 -4.83 -21.13 -16.26
CA GLN A 81 -4.32 -20.69 -17.55
C GLN A 81 -2.91 -21.24 -17.81
N PRO A 82 -2.59 -21.68 -19.04
CA PRO A 82 -1.25 -22.21 -19.36
C PRO A 82 -0.09 -21.25 -19.07
N LYS A 83 -0.36 -19.93 -19.12
CA LYS A 83 0.64 -18.87 -18.90
C LYS A 83 0.75 -18.43 -17.44
N PHE A 84 -0.10 -18.91 -16.53
CA PHE A 84 -0.12 -18.46 -15.14
C PHE A 84 1.25 -18.60 -14.48
N PHE A 85 1.83 -19.80 -14.53
CA PHE A 85 3.12 -20.07 -13.89
C PHE A 85 4.26 -19.28 -14.53
N LEU A 86 4.23 -19.07 -15.85
CA LEU A 86 5.20 -18.23 -16.56
C LEU A 86 5.15 -16.79 -16.05
N ILE A 87 3.94 -16.21 -15.94
CA ILE A 87 3.75 -14.83 -15.48
C ILE A 87 4.22 -14.68 -14.03
N VAL A 88 3.81 -15.59 -13.15
CA VAL A 88 4.20 -15.57 -11.74
C VAL A 88 5.72 -15.67 -11.59
N ARG A 89 6.35 -16.66 -12.23
CA ARG A 89 7.81 -16.82 -12.19
C ARG A 89 8.54 -15.59 -12.71
N ASN A 90 8.11 -15.04 -13.84
CA ASN A 90 8.74 -13.86 -14.41
C ASN A 90 8.60 -12.64 -13.49
N THR A 91 7.44 -12.44 -12.87
CA THR A 91 7.22 -11.35 -11.91
C THR A 91 8.13 -11.50 -10.70
N PHE A 92 8.24 -12.70 -10.14
CA PHE A 92 9.18 -12.98 -9.04
C PHE A 92 10.63 -12.78 -9.45
N MET A 93 11.04 -13.27 -10.64
CA MET A 93 12.39 -13.06 -11.16
C MET A 93 12.71 -11.58 -11.33
N LEU A 94 11.78 -10.79 -11.88
CA LEU A 94 11.96 -9.33 -12.01
C LEU A 94 12.10 -8.66 -10.64
N ALA A 95 11.26 -9.01 -9.67
CA ALA A 95 11.36 -8.47 -8.31
C ALA A 95 12.70 -8.81 -7.64
N ILE A 96 13.23 -10.02 -7.88
CA ILE A 96 14.55 -10.43 -7.38
C ILE A 96 15.66 -9.62 -8.07
N TRP A 97 15.61 -9.47 -9.40
CA TRP A 97 16.59 -8.66 -10.13
C TRP A 97 16.58 -7.19 -9.68
N ASP A 98 15.39 -6.63 -9.45
CA ASP A 98 15.23 -5.27 -8.97
C ASP A 98 15.81 -5.11 -7.55
N LEU A 99 15.63 -6.11 -6.68
CA LEU A 99 16.24 -6.10 -5.35
C LEU A 99 17.76 -6.33 -5.37
N MET A 100 18.25 -7.21 -6.24
CA MET A 100 19.68 -7.57 -6.30
C MET A 100 20.52 -6.53 -7.03
N ILE A 101 19.96 -5.83 -8.01
CA ILE A 101 20.68 -4.87 -8.85
C ILE A 101 20.09 -3.47 -8.67
N GLY A 102 18.78 -3.32 -8.83
CA GLY A 102 18.09 -2.02 -8.73
C GLY A 102 18.30 -1.32 -7.39
N PHE A 103 18.35 -2.08 -6.28
CA PHE A 103 18.61 -1.51 -4.95
C PHE A 103 20.11 -1.19 -4.68
N PRO A 104 21.09 -2.08 -4.97
CA PRO A 104 22.50 -1.78 -4.68
C PRO A 104 23.14 -0.76 -5.62
N VAL A 105 22.69 -0.66 -6.87
CA VAL A 105 23.30 0.25 -7.87
C VAL A 105 23.25 1.73 -7.43
N PRO A 106 22.11 2.29 -6.98
CA PRO A 106 22.06 3.65 -6.43
C PRO A 106 22.98 3.86 -5.22
N ILE A 107 23.12 2.84 -4.36
CA ILE A 107 23.99 2.91 -3.17
C ILE A 107 25.46 2.96 -3.59
N LEU A 108 25.87 2.08 -4.51
CA LEU A 108 27.23 2.07 -5.07
C LEU A 108 27.54 3.39 -5.78
N LEU A 109 26.58 3.91 -6.56
CA LEU A 109 26.73 5.21 -7.21
C LEU A 109 26.88 6.34 -6.19
N ALA A 110 26.07 6.36 -5.12
CA ALA A 110 26.19 7.34 -4.05
C ALA A 110 27.55 7.28 -3.34
N LEU A 111 28.06 6.08 -3.07
CA LEU A 111 29.36 5.87 -2.42
C LEU A 111 30.53 6.27 -3.32
N THR A 112 30.50 5.91 -4.60
CA THR A 112 31.53 6.28 -5.58
C THR A 112 31.57 7.80 -5.76
N LEU A 113 30.41 8.45 -5.92
CA LEU A 113 30.30 9.91 -5.99
C LEU A 113 30.69 10.62 -4.68
N ASN A 114 30.57 9.94 -3.54
CA ASN A 114 31.03 10.50 -2.27
C ASN A 114 32.55 10.64 -2.21
N ASN A 115 33.28 9.73 -2.86
CA ASN A 115 34.75 9.71 -2.86
C ASN A 115 35.39 10.60 -3.95
N VAL A 116 34.59 11.21 -4.84
CA VAL A 116 35.10 12.11 -5.87
C VAL A 116 35.25 13.54 -5.31
N ASN A 117 36.47 14.07 -5.33
CA ASN A 117 36.78 15.44 -4.87
C ASN A 117 36.32 16.55 -5.84
N ALA A 118 36.06 16.23 -7.11
CA ALA A 118 35.65 17.19 -8.12
C ALA A 118 34.14 17.51 -8.02
N LYS A 119 33.81 18.65 -7.38
CA LYS A 119 32.43 19.11 -7.14
C LYS A 119 31.59 19.24 -8.42
N ASN A 120 32.18 19.70 -9.52
CA ASN A 120 31.50 19.88 -10.81
C ASN A 120 31.16 18.52 -11.47
N PHE A 121 32.05 17.53 -11.35
CA PHE A 121 31.81 16.19 -11.88
C PHE A 121 30.70 15.47 -11.11
N LYS A 122 30.70 15.60 -9.77
CA LYS A 122 29.64 15.05 -8.92
C LYS A 122 28.26 15.62 -9.27
N SER A 123 28.17 16.93 -9.47
CA SER A 123 26.91 17.59 -9.85
C SER A 123 26.43 17.15 -11.24
N LEU A 124 27.32 16.98 -12.22
CA LEU A 124 26.93 16.53 -13.56
C LEU A 124 26.42 15.09 -13.55
N VAL A 125 27.09 14.17 -12.87
CA VAL A 125 26.65 12.76 -12.79
C VAL A 125 25.33 12.64 -12.05
N GLN A 126 25.12 13.44 -10.99
CA GLN A 126 23.83 13.52 -10.31
C GLN A 126 22.76 14.05 -11.26
N THR A 127 22.98 15.19 -11.92
CA THR A 127 22.00 15.75 -12.87
C THR A 127 21.66 14.75 -13.98
N VAL A 128 22.64 14.08 -14.58
CA VAL A 128 22.41 13.09 -15.65
C VAL A 128 21.72 11.84 -15.14
N THR A 129 22.02 11.39 -13.92
CA THR A 129 21.39 10.19 -13.33
C THR A 129 19.98 10.47 -12.82
N TYR A 130 19.69 11.71 -12.40
CA TYR A 130 18.36 12.14 -11.98
C TYR A 130 17.50 12.70 -13.12
N ALA A 131 18.09 12.99 -14.29
CA ALA A 131 17.37 13.45 -15.48
C ALA A 131 16.57 12.39 -16.27
N PRO A 132 16.73 11.06 -16.15
CA PRO A 132 15.96 10.12 -16.96
C PRO A 132 14.54 9.85 -16.40
N HIS A 133 14.04 10.75 -15.54
CA HIS A 133 12.63 10.80 -15.15
C HIS A 133 11.87 11.84 -15.97
#